data_AF-A0A7L4G9V3-F1
#
_entry.id   AF-A0A7L4G9V3-F1
#
_cell.length_a   1.000
_cell.length_b   1.000
_cell.length_c   1.000
_cell.angle_alpha   90.00
_cell.angle_beta   90.00
_cell.angle_gamma   90.00
#
_symmetry.space_group_name_H-M   'P 1'
#
loop_
_entity.id
_entity.type
_entity.pdbx_description
1 polymer ?
#
loop_
_entity_poly.entity_id
_entity_poly.type
_entity_poly.pdbx_seq_one_letter_code
_entity_poly.pdbx_strand_id
1 'polypeptide(L)'
;LDITGQLPPRHSSIRVALDCMCSSEQLLGDSLCFLHHPDDKLPRDRSSFLLRTLCKCSCLDVEKVACWVQKLVKSAWLFLPQSHHYQLTVLPSSQSCRFQLTSTSQTSIYTEMTFAVQQ
;
A
#
# COMPACT_ATOMS: atom_id res chain seq x y z
N LEU A 1 -6.20 -42.54 -2.76
CA LEU A 1 -5.60 -41.52 -3.65
C LEU A 1 -6.73 -40.57 -4.01
N ASP A 2 -6.83 -39.39 -3.41
CA ASP A 2 -6.01 -38.25 -3.78
C ASP A 2 -5.72 -37.36 -2.56
N ILE A 3 -4.45 -37.21 -2.21
CA ILE A 3 -3.98 -36.31 -1.15
C ILE A 3 -3.69 -35.00 -1.86
N THR A 4 -4.72 -34.17 -2.05
CA THR A 4 -4.49 -32.76 -2.38
C THR A 4 -3.87 -32.12 -1.15
N GLY A 5 -2.55 -32.14 -1.09
CA GLY A 5 -1.75 -31.38 -0.15
C GLY A 5 -2.07 -29.91 -0.35
N GLN A 6 -3.11 -29.42 0.32
CA GLN A 6 -3.29 -28.02 0.64
C GLN A 6 -2.06 -27.65 1.47
N LEU A 7 -1.01 -27.15 0.81
CA LEU A 7 0.05 -26.46 1.50
C LEU A 7 -0.63 -25.32 2.26
N PRO A 8 -0.52 -25.26 3.60
CA PRO A 8 -1.03 -24.12 4.34
C PRO A 8 -0.41 -22.86 3.73
N PRO A 9 -1.18 -21.76 3.58
CA PRO A 9 -0.65 -20.52 3.05
C PRO A 9 0.63 -20.22 3.81
N ARG A 10 1.74 -20.08 3.08
CA ARG A 10 3.01 -19.65 3.67
C ARG A 10 2.75 -18.22 4.15
N HIS A 11 2.37 -18.07 5.42
CA HIS A 11 2.21 -16.78 6.07
C HIS A 11 3.62 -16.19 6.26
N SER A 12 4.22 -15.72 5.17
CA SER A 12 5.39 -14.85 5.23
C SER A 12 4.92 -13.54 5.85
N SER A 13 5.14 -13.39 7.15
CA SER A 13 4.85 -12.14 7.86
C SER A 13 6.06 -11.23 7.76
N ILE A 14 5.89 -10.08 7.13
CA ILE A 14 6.93 -9.05 7.04
C ILE A 14 6.70 -8.11 8.22
N ARG A 15 7.65 -8.08 9.16
CA ARG A 15 7.62 -7.14 10.28
C ARG A 15 8.09 -5.77 9.82
N VAL A 16 7.37 -4.73 10.24
CA VAL A 16 7.74 -3.34 10.01
C VAL A 16 8.06 -2.71 11.35
N ALA A 17 9.26 -2.16 11.45
CA ALA A 17 9.70 -1.34 12.55
C ALA A 17 10.18 0.00 12.00
N LEU A 18 10.02 1.06 12.79
CA LEU A 18 10.64 2.33 12.51
C LEU A 18 12.08 2.27 13.02
N ASP A 19 13.01 2.78 12.21
CA ASP A 19 14.40 2.92 12.62
C ASP A 19 14.68 4.36 13.10
N CYS A 20 15.62 4.50 14.02
CA CYS A 20 16.04 5.79 14.55
C CYS A 20 16.98 6.47 13.57
N MET A 21 16.54 7.57 12.97
CA MET A 21 17.34 8.38 12.07
C MET A 21 18.09 9.54 12.75
N CYS A 22 18.04 9.70 14.08
CA CYS A 22 18.63 10.86 14.80
C CYS A 22 20.12 11.11 14.50
N SER A 23 20.91 10.05 14.28
CA SER A 23 22.32 10.17 13.90
C SER A 23 22.53 10.72 12.48
N SER A 24 21.51 10.61 11.62
CA SER A 24 21.52 11.05 10.22
C SER A 24 20.82 12.40 10.01
N GLU A 25 20.06 12.89 11.00
CA GLU A 25 19.35 14.19 10.95
C GLU A 25 20.32 15.36 10.72
N GLN A 26 21.54 15.28 11.26
CA GLN A 26 22.56 16.32 11.12
C GLN A 26 23.11 16.47 9.68
N LEU A 27 22.90 15.48 8.81
CA LEU A 27 23.38 15.50 7.42
C LEU A 27 22.28 15.86 6.41
N LEU A 28 21.03 15.51 6.70
CA LEU A 28 19.90 15.63 5.77
C LEU A 28 19.02 16.86 6.00
N GLY A 29 19.21 17.60 7.10
CA GLY A 29 18.59 18.91 7.38
C GLY A 29 17.08 18.90 7.64
N ASP A 30 16.34 18.04 6.95
CA ASP A 30 14.87 18.03 6.87
C ASP A 30 14.26 16.65 7.21
N SER A 31 15.06 15.62 7.49
CA SER A 31 14.54 14.32 7.92
C SER A 31 14.27 14.34 9.42
N LEU A 32 13.01 14.20 9.84
CA LEU A 32 12.64 14.08 11.26
C LEU A 32 12.58 12.61 11.68
N CYS A 33 13.16 12.29 12.83
CA CYS A 33 13.12 10.98 13.46
C CYS A 33 11.74 10.75 14.08
N PHE A 34 10.98 9.87 13.44
CA PHE A 34 9.64 9.48 13.89
C PHE A 34 9.57 8.79 15.25
N LEU A 35 10.70 8.31 15.79
CA LEU A 35 10.79 7.67 17.11
C LEU A 35 10.97 8.69 18.26
N HIS A 36 11.74 9.75 18.04
CA HIS A 36 12.17 10.67 19.10
C HIS A 36 11.59 12.09 19.01
N HIS A 37 11.07 12.49 17.84
CA HIS A 37 10.38 13.77 17.65
C HIS A 37 8.89 13.56 17.29
N PRO A 38 8.07 12.93 18.16
CA PRO A 38 6.66 12.69 17.86
C PRO A 38 5.80 13.96 17.83
N ASP A 39 6.26 15.09 18.40
CA ASP A 39 5.39 16.26 18.67
C ASP A 39 5.85 17.61 18.08
N ASP A 40 7.09 17.78 17.58
CA ASP A 40 7.58 19.16 17.38
C ASP A 40 7.26 19.81 16.02
N LYS A 41 7.13 19.07 14.90
CA LYS A 41 6.81 19.67 13.57
C LYS A 41 6.08 18.77 12.57
N LEU A 42 5.84 17.50 12.90
CA LEU A 42 5.04 16.58 12.10
C LEU A 42 3.91 16.06 12.98
N PRO A 43 2.67 15.96 12.49
CA PRO A 43 1.61 15.39 13.30
C PRO A 43 2.04 14.00 13.72
N ARG A 44 1.97 13.71 15.03
CA ARG A 44 2.00 12.38 15.69
C ARG A 44 1.29 11.28 14.88
N ASP A 45 0.37 11.71 14.03
CA ASP A 45 -0.31 10.97 13.01
C ASP A 45 0.65 10.29 12.01
N ARG A 46 1.68 10.88 11.38
CA ARG A 46 2.27 10.26 10.16
C ARG A 46 2.91 8.88 10.31
N SER A 47 3.73 8.64 11.34
CA SER A 47 4.40 7.35 11.55
C SER A 47 3.45 6.29 12.11
N SER A 48 2.62 6.70 13.07
CA SER A 48 1.52 5.90 13.59
C SER A 48 0.48 5.61 12.51
N PHE A 49 0.27 6.53 11.56
CA PHE A 49 -0.61 6.44 10.40
C PHE A 49 -0.08 5.42 9.42
N LEU A 50 1.22 5.45 9.07
CA LEU A 50 1.80 4.45 8.18
C LEU A 50 1.63 3.03 8.75
N LEU A 51 2.02 2.82 10.00
CA LEU A 51 1.87 1.51 10.66
C LEU A 51 0.39 1.12 10.84
N ARG A 52 -0.49 2.04 11.25
CA ARG A 52 -1.93 1.78 11.42
C ARG A 52 -2.62 1.49 10.09
N THR A 53 -2.21 2.17 9.03
CA THR A 53 -2.81 2.11 7.70
C THR A 53 -2.39 0.84 6.97
N LEU A 54 -1.14 0.39 7.12
CA LEU A 54 -0.60 -0.73 6.34
C LEU A 54 -0.34 -2.01 7.15
N CYS A 55 -0.27 -1.93 8.48
CA CYS A 55 0.11 -3.06 9.32
C CYS A 55 -1.00 -3.52 10.27
N LYS A 56 -0.92 -4.77 10.70
CA LYS A 56 -1.64 -5.35 11.83
C LYS A 56 -0.62 -5.93 12.80
N CYS A 57 -0.61 -5.45 14.05
CA CYS A 57 0.35 -5.86 15.08
C CYS A 57 1.82 -5.76 14.61
N SER A 58 2.17 -4.68 13.91
CA SER A 58 3.51 -4.43 13.33
C SER A 58 3.97 -5.41 12.23
N CYS A 59 3.06 -6.23 11.69
CA CYS A 59 3.28 -6.99 10.47
C CYS A 59 2.52 -6.33 9.31
N LEU A 60 3.11 -6.25 8.12
CA LEU A 60 2.38 -5.84 6.92
C LEU A 60 1.15 -6.71 6.74
N ASP A 61 0.03 -6.05 6.50
CA ASP A 61 -1.26 -6.69 6.29
C ASP A 61 -1.65 -6.45 4.83
N VAL A 62 -1.66 -7.52 4.04
CA VAL A 62 -1.86 -7.44 2.58
C VAL A 62 -3.19 -6.80 2.21
N GLU A 63 -4.24 -7.01 3.02
CA GLU A 63 -5.56 -6.45 2.78
C GLU A 63 -5.57 -4.94 3.03
N LYS A 64 -4.92 -4.51 4.12
CA LYS A 64 -4.72 -3.09 4.39
C LYS A 64 -3.90 -2.41 3.30
N VAL A 65 -2.81 -3.03 2.85
CA VAL A 65 -1.98 -2.53 1.74
C VAL A 65 -2.80 -2.42 0.47
N ALA A 66 -3.54 -3.47 0.08
CA ALA A 66 -4.40 -3.45 -1.10
C ALA A 66 -5.46 -2.35 -1.02
N CYS A 67 -6.16 -2.23 0.10
CA CYS A 67 -7.16 -1.19 0.32
C CYS A 67 -6.56 0.23 0.22
N TRP A 68 -5.38 0.44 0.80
CA TRP A 68 -4.69 1.72 0.73
C TRP A 68 -4.28 2.06 -0.72
N VAL A 69 -3.69 1.11 -1.45
CA VAL A 69 -3.29 1.32 -2.85
C VAL A 69 -4.51 1.52 -3.75
N GLN A 70 -5.62 0.81 -3.56
CA GLN A 70 -6.85 1.06 -4.31
C GLN A 70 -7.34 2.50 -4.15
N LYS A 71 -7.30 3.04 -2.92
CA LYS A 71 -7.65 4.45 -2.66
C LYS A 71 -6.66 5.39 -3.32
N LEU A 72 -5.36 5.12 -3.21
CA LEU A 72 -4.31 5.92 -3.84
C LEU A 72 -4.49 5.98 -5.37
N VAL A 73 -4.69 4.82 -6.02
CA VAL A 73 -4.91 4.74 -7.48
C VAL A 73 -6.18 5.48 -7.87
N LYS A 74 -7.29 5.33 -7.13
CA LYS A 74 -8.53 6.09 -7.40
C LYS A 74 -8.30 7.60 -7.35
N SER A 75 -7.59 8.09 -6.32
CA SER A 75 -7.27 9.51 -6.18
C SER A 75 -6.33 9.99 -7.29
N ALA A 76 -5.28 9.23 -7.58
CA ALA A 76 -4.30 9.56 -8.62
C ALA A 76 -4.89 9.53 -10.03
N TRP A 77 -5.84 8.63 -10.29
CA TRP A 77 -6.49 8.46 -11.58
C TRP A 77 -7.09 9.77 -12.11
N LEU A 78 -7.68 10.58 -11.23
CA LEU A 78 -8.30 11.86 -11.58
C LEU A 78 -7.32 12.88 -12.18
N PHE A 79 -6.01 12.69 -11.99
CA PHE A 79 -4.96 13.58 -12.50
C PHE A 79 -4.29 13.03 -13.76
N LEU A 80 -4.65 11.82 -14.21
CA LEU A 80 -4.08 11.21 -15.41
C LEU A 80 -4.89 11.60 -16.65
N PRO A 81 -4.24 11.95 -17.78
CA PRO A 81 -4.94 12.27 -19.03
C PRO A 81 -5.91 11.18 -19.49
N GLN A 82 -5.59 9.91 -19.19
CA GLN A 82 -6.38 8.74 -19.53
C GLN A 82 -7.77 8.73 -18.87
N SER A 83 -7.94 9.44 -17.74
CA SER A 83 -9.23 9.52 -17.04
C SER A 83 -10.33 10.21 -17.86
N HIS A 84 -9.96 11.01 -18.86
CA HIS A 84 -10.92 11.62 -19.79
C HIS A 84 -11.51 10.62 -20.80
N HIS A 85 -10.83 9.50 -21.03
CA HIS A 85 -11.20 8.50 -22.05
C HIS A 85 -11.64 7.17 -21.45
N TYR A 86 -11.20 6.87 -20.23
CA TYR A 86 -11.47 5.62 -19.55
C TYR A 86 -12.07 5.85 -18.16
N GLN A 87 -13.11 5.09 -17.84
CA GLN A 87 -13.63 4.97 -16.49
C GLN A 87 -12.85 3.90 -15.73
N LEU A 88 -12.30 4.26 -14.57
CA LEU A 88 -11.68 3.32 -13.64
C LEU A 88 -12.73 2.75 -12.67
N THR A 89 -12.86 1.43 -12.66
CA THR A 89 -13.67 0.68 -11.69
C THR A 89 -12.77 -0.24 -10.88
N VAL A 90 -12.86 -0.17 -9.55
CA VAL A 90 -12.15 -1.10 -8.65
C VAL A 90 -12.98 -2.36 -8.49
N LEU A 91 -12.34 -3.51 -8.73
CA LEU A 91 -12.96 -4.82 -8.60
C LEU A 91 -12.64 -5.42 -7.21
N PRO A 92 -13.53 -6.26 -6.65
CA PRO A 92 -13.28 -6.88 -5.34
C PRO A 92 -12.00 -7.73 -5.34
N SER A 93 -11.10 -7.47 -4.40
CA SER A 93 -9.94 -8.32 -4.08
C SER A 93 -9.39 -7.93 -2.70
N SER A 94 -8.97 -8.92 -1.92
CA SER A 94 -8.36 -8.72 -0.59
C SER A 94 -6.84 -8.85 -0.58
N GLN A 95 -6.22 -9.35 -1.65
CA GLN A 95 -4.77 -9.61 -1.70
C GLN A 95 -4.05 -8.86 -2.83
N SER A 96 -4.81 -8.28 -3.76
CA SER A 96 -4.30 -7.56 -4.93
C SER A 96 -5.18 -6.34 -5.19
N CYS A 97 -4.71 -5.44 -6.06
CA CYS A 97 -5.57 -4.40 -6.60
C CYS A 97 -5.99 -4.76 -8.01
N ARG A 98 -7.30 -5.01 -8.18
CA ARG A 98 -7.88 -5.31 -9.49
C ARG A 98 -8.67 -4.11 -9.99
N PHE A 99 -8.41 -3.73 -11.22
CA PHE A 99 -9.03 -2.59 -11.87
C PHE A 99 -9.59 -2.99 -13.22
N GLN A 100 -10.74 -2.41 -13.56
CA GLN A 100 -11.28 -2.42 -14.90
C GLN A 100 -11.25 -0.99 -15.44
N LEU A 101 -10.67 -0.80 -16.62
CA LEU A 101 -10.70 0.44 -17.38
C LEU A 101 -11.67 0.26 -18.54
N THR A 102 -12.76 1.02 -18.52
CA THR A 102 -13.78 0.96 -19.57
C THR A 102 -13.70 2.21 -20.44
N SER A 103 -13.46 2.02 -21.75
CA SER A 103 -13.48 3.08 -22.76
C SER A 103 -14.90 3.54 -23.05
N THR A 104 -15.04 4.75 -23.59
CA THR A 104 -16.29 5.25 -24.18
C THR A 104 -16.83 4.35 -25.31
N SER A 105 -15.95 3.62 -26.00
CA SER A 105 -16.29 2.62 -27.02
C SER A 105 -16.66 1.23 -26.45
N GLN A 106 -16.92 1.13 -25.14
CA GLN A 106 -17.24 -0.09 -24.40
C GLN A 106 -16.15 -1.19 -24.41
N THR A 107 -14.93 -0.88 -24.86
CA THR A 107 -13.79 -1.79 -24.70
C THR A 107 -13.30 -1.75 -23.25
N SER A 108 -13.04 -2.92 -22.67
CA SER A 108 -12.58 -3.04 -21.28
C SER A 108 -11.18 -3.62 -21.20
N ILE A 109 -10.35 -3.03 -20.36
CA ILE A 109 -9.01 -3.52 -20.01
C ILE A 109 -9.02 -3.92 -18.53
N TYR A 110 -8.54 -5.11 -18.23
CA TYR A 110 -8.41 -5.61 -16.86
C TYR A 110 -6.94 -5.55 -16.44
N THR A 111 -6.68 -4.97 -15.28
CA THR A 111 -5.33 -4.85 -14.71
C THR A 111 -5.34 -5.38 -13.29
N GLU A 112 -4.33 -6.17 -12.95
CA GLU A 112 -4.08 -6.62 -11.59
C GLU A 112 -2.70 -6.18 -11.13
N MET A 113 -2.63 -5.57 -9.95
CA MET A 113 -1.40 -5.18 -9.29
C MET A 113 -1.21 -6.05 -8.05
N THR A 114 -0.08 -6.75 -8.01
CA THR A 114 0.37 -7.57 -6.88
C THR A 114 1.52 -6.88 -6.16
N PHE A 115 1.70 -7.22 -4.88
CA PHE A 115 2.68 -6.57 -4.01
C PHE A 115 3.81 -7.52 -3.67
N ALA A 116 5.03 -7.01 -3.77
CA ALA A 116 6.23 -7.68 -3.32
C ALA A 116 7.05 -6.73 -2.46
N VAL A 117 7.80 -7.28 -1.51
CA VAL A 117 8.77 -6.53 -0.70
C VAL A 117 10.13 -7.17 -0.90
N GLN A 118 11.13 -6.32 -1.14
CA GLN A 118 12.53 -6.72 -1.17
C GLN A 118 13.19 -6.24 0.12
N GLN A 119 14.01 -7.10 0.73
CA GLN A 119 14.83 -6.78 1.90
C GLN A 119 16.25 -6.39 1.47
#